data_AF-A0A1C6A3P9-F1
#
_entry.id   AF-A0A1C6A3P9-F1
#
_cell.length_a   1.000
_cell.length_b   1.000
_cell.length_c   1.000
_cell.angle_alpha   90.00
_cell.angle_beta   90.00
_cell.angle_gamma   90.00
#
_symmetry.space_group_name_H-M   'P 1'
#
loop_
_entity.id
_entity.type
_entity.pdbx_description
1 polymer ?
#
loop_
_entity_poly.entity_id
_entity_poly.type
_entity_poly.pdbx_seq_one_letter_code
_entity_poly.pdbx_strand_id
1 'polypeptide(L)'
;MRKLGKGTLLLVSAVMAAALFTGCGKENSQGITTKKDEVYATIKKSDQSMSAEEICAWLDYGVKNYTQFQNEVMELSYCSDDMVVLSDSVGSVVYDRNKKKVIAAVDLDKIGCDHFNSEGDEENPGLETKVKVSKDEKWMIVYNKLQGKVDGKIYAYSLEDMNIKKLSKIEPTKEINKKDDLYQKIIKDNKNRIKDSSSLSGKIGDQIRAMDVSASPYLYAWKDAKENKNQSALVVDKDGLKLYTLSGKQNQPKVQSEQINLHTQATAKIDTKLPEYHYTGKDKRVKAVFEETKKTYEDNKEENIVIIPMIDVYKIIDTKNGAKVYANFWCETYYRYGSLLKDYSAGSYPGVMYLKKTNDGYKVTKAKYAQDGALLEESIYKLCKGHPIVAVKMLKDSISDRQRKQALKKYIGQNNLKIKAYKEYGWQYINL
;
A
#
# COMPACT_ATOMS: atom_id res chain seq x y z
N MET A 1 -30.62 -13.84 -42.19
CA MET A 1 -30.86 -12.66 -43.05
C MET A 1 -31.05 -11.42 -42.16
N ARG A 2 -30.15 -10.41 -42.29
CA ARG A 2 -30.26 -8.94 -41.97
C ARG A 2 -30.89 -8.48 -40.63
N LYS A 3 -30.46 -7.43 -39.90
CA LYS A 3 -29.40 -6.39 -39.95
C LYS A 3 -29.60 -5.50 -38.69
N LEU A 4 -28.50 -4.94 -38.15
CA LEU A 4 -28.35 -3.66 -37.39
C LEU A 4 -29.12 -3.49 -36.05
N GLY A 5 -28.59 -2.81 -35.01
CA GLY A 5 -27.52 -1.82 -34.98
C GLY A 5 -26.61 -1.90 -33.74
N LYS A 6 -25.32 -1.63 -33.99
CA LYS A 6 -24.28 -1.35 -33.00
C LYS A 6 -24.28 0.16 -32.73
N GLY A 7 -24.22 0.56 -31.47
CA GLY A 7 -24.08 1.95 -31.05
C GLY A 7 -23.48 2.07 -29.66
N THR A 8 -22.21 2.51 -29.63
CA THR A 8 -21.63 3.48 -28.66
C THR A 8 -21.36 3.08 -27.21
N LEU A 9 -20.06 2.86 -26.88
CA LEU A 9 -19.30 3.55 -25.82
C LEU A 9 -17.79 3.23 -25.96
N LEU A 10 -17.02 4.03 -26.72
CA LEU A 10 -15.99 5.00 -26.25
C LEU A 10 -14.88 4.36 -25.39
N LEU A 11 -13.78 3.86 -25.97
CA LEU A 11 -12.50 4.57 -26.24
C LEU A 11 -11.91 5.30 -25.01
N VAL A 12 -11.22 4.54 -24.14
CA VAL A 12 -10.10 5.07 -23.35
C VAL A 12 -8.85 4.82 -24.20
N SER A 13 -8.46 5.84 -24.95
CA SER A 13 -7.33 5.81 -25.87
C SER A 13 -6.01 5.98 -25.13
N ALA A 14 -5.14 5.00 -25.32
CA ALA A 14 -3.73 5.05 -25.03
C ALA A 14 -3.05 6.26 -25.70
N VAL A 15 -2.26 7.02 -24.95
CA VAL A 15 -1.18 7.85 -25.52
C VAL A 15 0.12 7.13 -25.22
N MET A 16 0.50 6.29 -26.18
CA MET A 16 1.77 5.62 -26.25
C MET A 16 2.87 6.64 -26.56
N ALA A 17 3.97 6.54 -25.83
CA ALA A 17 5.23 7.19 -26.16
C ALA A 17 5.68 6.80 -27.57
N ALA A 18 5.89 7.79 -28.44
CA ALA A 18 6.61 7.63 -29.69
C ALA A 18 7.70 8.71 -29.76
N ALA A 19 8.93 8.29 -29.51
CA ALA A 19 10.12 9.08 -29.74
C ALA A 19 10.39 9.19 -31.26
N LEU A 20 10.66 10.40 -31.74
CA LEU A 20 11.34 10.64 -33.00
C LEU A 20 12.55 11.53 -32.72
N PHE A 21 13.66 10.89 -32.33
CA PHE A 21 14.98 11.47 -32.55
C PHE A 21 15.54 10.88 -33.84
N THR A 22 15.58 11.71 -34.88
CA THR A 22 16.36 11.47 -36.07
C THR A 22 17.84 11.45 -35.70
N GLY A 23 18.50 10.32 -36.00
CA GLY A 23 19.92 10.15 -35.79
C GLY A 23 20.77 10.88 -36.83
N CYS A 24 21.92 11.36 -36.38
CA CYS A 24 23.16 11.43 -37.16
C CYS A 24 24.33 11.51 -36.18
N GLY A 25 25.22 10.53 -36.21
CA GLY A 25 26.47 10.54 -35.43
C GLY A 25 26.92 9.16 -34.99
N LYS A 26 27.54 8.41 -35.91
CA LYS A 26 28.46 7.32 -35.59
C LYS A 26 29.61 7.87 -34.76
N GLU A 27 29.98 7.22 -33.67
CA GLU A 27 31.39 6.91 -33.38
C GLU A 27 31.53 5.82 -32.31
N ASN A 28 32.47 4.91 -32.57
CA ASN A 28 32.77 3.73 -31.79
C ASN A 28 33.51 4.08 -30.50
N SER A 29 33.14 3.47 -29.38
CA SER A 29 34.14 3.03 -28.40
C SER A 29 33.65 1.81 -27.63
N GLN A 30 34.47 0.77 -27.70
CA GLN A 30 34.33 -0.50 -27.01
C GLN A 30 34.58 -0.33 -25.52
N GLY A 31 33.86 -1.13 -24.72
CA GLY A 31 34.32 -1.54 -23.40
C GLY A 31 33.97 -0.58 -22.26
N ILE A 32 32.78 -0.75 -21.69
CA ILE A 32 32.58 -1.00 -20.25
C ILE A 32 31.17 -1.63 -20.16
N THR A 33 31.13 -2.93 -19.95
CA THR A 33 29.94 -3.63 -19.46
C THR A 33 29.75 -3.23 -18.00
N THR A 34 29.14 -2.07 -17.74
CA THR A 34 28.51 -1.84 -16.44
C THR A 34 27.39 -2.86 -16.30
N LYS A 35 27.61 -3.84 -15.42
CA LYS A 35 26.54 -4.65 -14.83
C LYS A 35 25.40 -3.70 -14.48
N LYS A 36 24.26 -3.88 -15.14
CA LYS A 36 22.98 -3.50 -14.56
C LYS A 36 22.80 -4.42 -13.36
N ASP A 37 23.38 -4.04 -12.23
CA ASP A 37 22.93 -4.58 -10.95
C ASP A 37 21.49 -4.11 -10.82
N GLU A 38 20.57 -5.06 -11.08
CA GLU A 38 19.14 -4.90 -10.91
C GLU A 38 18.87 -4.47 -9.46
N VAL A 39 18.64 -3.17 -9.27
CA VAL A 39 18.12 -2.63 -8.02
C VAL A 39 16.62 -2.92 -7.99
N TYR A 40 16.26 -4.21 -7.89
CA TYR A 40 14.99 -4.54 -7.26
C TYR A 40 15.20 -4.28 -5.78
N ALA A 41 14.51 -3.26 -5.28
CA ALA A 41 14.72 -2.71 -3.95
C ALA A 41 14.61 -3.83 -2.91
N THR A 42 15.76 -4.31 -2.42
CA THR A 42 15.80 -5.11 -1.20
C THR A 42 15.30 -4.18 -0.11
N ILE A 43 14.05 -4.34 0.32
CA ILE A 43 13.47 -3.52 1.39
C ILE A 43 14.38 -3.65 2.61
N LYS A 44 14.80 -2.51 3.15
CA LYS A 44 15.55 -2.50 4.41
C LYS A 44 14.68 -3.16 5.46
N LYS A 45 15.16 -4.27 6.03
CA LYS A 45 14.55 -4.86 7.22
C LYS A 45 14.45 -3.78 8.30
N SER A 46 13.31 -3.72 8.97
CA SER A 46 13.23 -2.90 10.17
C SER A 46 14.23 -3.40 11.21
N ASP A 47 15.04 -2.49 11.77
CA ASP A 47 15.90 -2.78 12.93
C ASP A 47 15.09 -3.01 14.22
N GLN A 48 13.77 -2.85 14.15
CA GLN A 48 12.85 -2.96 15.27
C GLN A 48 11.79 -4.00 15.01
N SER A 49 11.61 -4.86 16.01
CA SER A 49 10.76 -6.02 15.89
C SER A 49 9.53 -5.87 16.77
N MET A 50 8.35 -6.05 16.19
CA MET A 50 7.08 -5.95 16.93
C MET A 50 6.85 -7.20 17.77
N SER A 51 6.27 -7.05 18.96
CA SER A 51 5.71 -8.17 19.72
C SER A 51 4.49 -8.78 19.03
N ALA A 52 4.07 -9.97 19.46
CA ALA A 52 2.87 -10.60 18.91
C ALA A 52 1.61 -9.80 19.23
N GLU A 53 1.55 -9.19 20.41
CA GLU A 53 0.46 -8.33 20.85
C GLU A 53 0.37 -7.05 20.01
N GLU A 54 1.50 -6.42 19.69
CA GLU A 54 1.54 -5.25 18.79
C GLU A 54 1.07 -5.60 17.37
N ILE A 55 1.50 -6.74 16.83
CA ILE A 55 1.03 -7.22 15.51
C ILE A 55 -0.49 -7.38 15.55
N CYS A 56 -1.03 -8.08 16.54
CA CYS A 56 -2.48 -8.26 16.67
C CYS A 56 -3.23 -6.93 16.84
N ALA A 57 -2.67 -5.98 17.59
CA ALA A 57 -3.27 -4.67 17.79
C ALA A 57 -3.31 -3.83 16.50
N TRP A 58 -2.26 -3.89 15.67
CA TRP A 58 -2.25 -3.25 14.35
C TRP A 58 -3.26 -3.88 13.39
N LEU A 59 -3.35 -5.21 13.34
CA LEU A 59 -4.35 -5.90 12.53
C LEU A 59 -5.78 -5.55 12.97
N ASP A 60 -6.04 -5.51 14.28
CA ASP A 60 -7.33 -5.09 14.86
C ASP A 60 -7.65 -3.63 14.54
N TYR A 61 -6.64 -2.74 14.56
CA TYR A 61 -6.77 -1.36 14.12
C TYR A 61 -7.14 -1.25 12.65
N GLY A 62 -6.52 -2.05 11.77
CA GLY A 62 -6.87 -2.14 10.36
C GLY A 62 -8.32 -2.58 10.15
N VAL A 63 -8.77 -3.61 10.88
CA VAL A 63 -10.16 -4.09 10.85
C VAL A 63 -11.15 -3.02 11.30
N LYS A 64 -10.86 -2.29 12.40
CA LYS A 64 -11.74 -1.22 12.91
C LYS A 64 -11.84 -0.01 11.99
N ASN A 65 -10.81 0.23 11.18
CA ASN A 65 -10.72 1.35 10.25
C ASN A 65 -10.73 0.86 8.80
N TYR A 66 -11.45 -0.24 8.51
CA TYR A 66 -11.43 -0.88 7.20
C TYR A 66 -11.87 0.03 6.05
N THR A 67 -12.66 1.08 6.33
CA THR A 67 -13.04 2.10 5.34
C THR A 67 -11.85 2.99 4.94
N GLN A 68 -10.92 3.24 5.86
CA GLN A 68 -9.66 3.94 5.57
C GLN A 68 -8.66 3.02 4.85
N PHE A 69 -8.70 1.72 5.17
CA PHE A 69 -7.77 0.71 4.68
C PHE A 69 -8.39 -0.28 3.69
N GLN A 70 -9.39 0.13 2.89
CA GLN A 70 -10.18 -0.78 2.04
C GLN A 70 -9.35 -1.63 1.06
N ASN A 71 -8.10 -1.24 0.78
CA ASN A 71 -7.19 -1.90 -0.16
C ASN A 71 -5.98 -2.52 0.53
N GLU A 72 -5.93 -2.47 1.86
CA GLU A 72 -5.05 -3.29 2.69
C GLU A 72 -5.83 -4.47 3.24
N VAL A 73 -6.61 -5.11 2.37
CA VAL A 73 -7.46 -6.20 2.81
C VAL A 73 -6.59 -7.34 3.28
N MET A 74 -6.86 -7.78 4.50
CA MET A 74 -6.18 -8.91 5.08
C MET A 74 -6.42 -10.17 4.24
N GLU A 75 -5.34 -10.86 3.90
CA GLU A 75 -5.38 -12.06 3.07
C GLU A 75 -5.67 -13.29 3.92
N LEU A 76 -6.61 -14.12 3.44
CA LEU A 76 -6.81 -15.47 3.95
C LEU A 76 -5.73 -16.40 3.40
N SER A 77 -4.64 -16.55 4.16
CA SER A 77 -3.46 -17.31 3.75
C SER A 77 -3.64 -18.83 3.85
N TYR A 78 -4.42 -19.28 4.84
CA TYR A 78 -4.74 -20.70 5.06
C TYR A 78 -6.06 -20.85 5.83
N CYS A 79 -6.78 -21.94 5.58
CA CYS A 79 -7.99 -22.32 6.31
C CYS A 79 -8.14 -23.86 6.37
N SER A 80 -8.53 -24.36 7.54
CA SER A 80 -8.93 -25.75 7.83
C SER A 80 -10.00 -25.78 8.92
N ASP A 81 -10.41 -26.96 9.39
CA ASP A 81 -11.37 -27.10 10.51
C ASP A 81 -10.87 -26.42 11.80
N ASP A 82 -9.56 -26.48 12.05
CA ASP A 82 -8.98 -26.11 13.34
C ASP A 82 -8.19 -24.80 13.29
N MET A 83 -7.71 -24.39 12.10
CA MET A 83 -6.77 -23.29 11.95
C MET A 83 -7.14 -22.33 10.83
N VAL A 84 -6.92 -21.04 11.08
CA VAL A 84 -6.87 -19.99 10.05
C VAL A 84 -5.54 -19.26 10.13
N VAL A 85 -4.94 -18.94 8.99
CA VAL A 85 -3.81 -18.00 8.92
C VAL A 85 -4.24 -16.77 8.15
N LEU A 86 -4.05 -15.61 8.78
CA LEU A 86 -4.43 -14.29 8.27
C LEU A 86 -3.15 -13.47 8.12
N SER A 87 -2.98 -12.75 7.02
CA SER A 87 -1.76 -11.98 6.80
C SER A 87 -2.02 -10.65 6.11
N ASP A 88 -1.22 -9.65 6.47
CA ASP A 88 -1.15 -8.36 5.77
C ASP A 88 0.27 -7.76 5.85
N SER A 89 0.40 -6.48 5.51
CA SER A 89 1.68 -5.74 5.55
C SER A 89 2.31 -5.52 6.93
N VAL A 90 1.62 -5.83 8.02
CA VAL A 90 2.16 -5.73 9.38
C VAL A 90 2.63 -7.10 9.86
N GLY A 91 1.88 -8.15 9.57
CA GLY A 91 2.21 -9.47 10.09
C GLY A 91 1.31 -10.59 9.60
N SER A 92 1.67 -11.80 10.00
CA SER A 92 0.83 -13.00 9.84
C SER A 92 0.44 -13.54 11.21
N VAL A 93 -0.81 -13.94 11.39
CA VAL A 93 -1.32 -14.51 12.64
C VAL A 93 -1.93 -15.88 12.41
N VAL A 94 -1.67 -16.79 13.34
CA VAL A 94 -2.27 -18.13 13.40
C VAL A 94 -3.40 -18.08 14.42
N TYR A 95 -4.63 -18.30 13.94
CA TYR A 95 -5.85 -18.32 14.71
C TYR A 95 -6.33 -19.76 14.92
N ASP A 96 -6.49 -20.14 16.18
CA ASP A 96 -7.05 -21.43 16.57
C ASP A 96 -8.58 -21.30 16.63
N ARG A 97 -9.28 -21.99 15.74
CA ARG A 97 -10.74 -21.91 15.59
C ARG A 97 -11.48 -22.54 16.76
N ASN A 98 -10.90 -23.59 17.36
CA ASN A 98 -11.48 -24.27 18.52
C ASN A 98 -11.38 -23.41 19.79
N LYS A 99 -10.22 -22.77 19.99
CA LYS A 99 -9.97 -21.86 21.12
C LYS A 99 -10.51 -20.44 20.88
N LYS A 100 -10.90 -20.12 19.64
CA LYS A 100 -11.40 -18.81 19.18
C LYS A 100 -10.46 -17.65 19.55
N LYS A 101 -9.16 -17.84 19.32
CA LYS A 101 -8.13 -16.83 19.64
C LYS A 101 -6.91 -16.98 18.75
N VAL A 102 -6.18 -15.87 18.60
CA VAL A 102 -4.83 -15.89 18.03
C VAL A 102 -3.88 -16.61 18.99
N ILE A 103 -3.10 -17.57 18.47
CA ILE A 103 -2.13 -18.35 19.23
C ILE A 103 -0.69 -18.02 18.85
N ALA A 104 -0.45 -17.55 17.64
CA ALA A 104 0.88 -17.14 17.20
C ALA A 104 0.84 -15.96 16.23
N ALA A 105 1.94 -15.20 16.20
CA ALA A 105 2.16 -14.11 15.25
C ALA A 105 3.58 -14.15 14.67
N VAL A 106 3.71 -13.73 13.42
CA VAL A 106 4.95 -13.56 12.68
C VAL A 106 5.14 -12.08 12.35
N ASP A 107 6.31 -11.56 12.71
CA ASP A 107 6.77 -10.24 12.32
C ASP A 107 7.31 -10.29 10.88
N LEU A 108 6.45 -9.93 9.93
CA LEU A 108 6.75 -10.01 8.50
C LEU A 108 7.72 -8.92 8.04
N ASP A 109 7.69 -7.74 8.68
CA ASP A 109 8.62 -6.65 8.41
C ASP A 109 10.07 -7.08 8.73
N LYS A 110 10.28 -7.75 9.88
CA LYS A 110 11.60 -8.25 10.30
C LYS A 110 12.27 -9.16 9.27
N ILE A 111 11.49 -9.98 8.56
CA ILE A 111 12.01 -10.92 7.55
C ILE A 111 11.98 -10.35 6.12
N GLY A 112 11.40 -9.15 5.94
CA GLY A 112 11.22 -8.52 4.63
C GLY A 112 10.18 -9.23 3.76
N CYS A 113 9.13 -9.78 4.39
CA CYS A 113 8.03 -10.46 3.71
C CYS A 113 6.69 -9.83 4.07
N ASP A 114 6.57 -8.51 3.91
CA ASP A 114 5.38 -7.73 4.21
C ASP A 114 4.68 -7.17 2.95
N HIS A 115 4.90 -7.82 1.82
CA HIS A 115 4.48 -7.38 0.49
C HIS A 115 3.06 -7.83 0.12
N PHE A 116 2.06 -7.32 0.84
CA PHE A 116 0.64 -7.56 0.58
C PHE A 116 0.03 -6.39 -0.19
N ASN A 117 -0.95 -6.69 -1.05
CA ASN A 117 -1.64 -5.73 -1.91
C ASN A 117 -0.66 -4.77 -2.61
N SER A 118 0.49 -5.30 -3.06
CA SER A 118 1.62 -4.55 -3.59
C SER A 118 1.68 -4.75 -5.09
N GLU A 119 0.70 -4.19 -5.80
CA GLU A 119 0.68 -4.30 -7.26
C GLU A 119 1.83 -3.46 -7.85
N GLY A 120 2.34 -3.93 -8.98
CA GLY A 120 3.27 -3.18 -9.80
C GLY A 120 2.77 -3.13 -11.24
N ASP A 121 3.45 -2.36 -12.07
CA ASP A 121 3.14 -2.25 -13.49
C ASP A 121 4.05 -3.18 -14.32
N GLU A 122 3.88 -3.13 -15.65
CA GLU A 122 4.67 -3.95 -16.58
C GLU A 122 6.17 -3.63 -16.53
N GLU A 123 6.55 -2.39 -16.21
CA GLU A 123 7.94 -1.94 -16.14
C GLU A 123 8.58 -2.25 -14.77
N ASN A 124 7.77 -2.17 -13.70
CA ASN A 124 8.14 -2.35 -12.31
C ASN A 124 7.18 -3.33 -11.62
N PRO A 125 7.34 -4.65 -11.87
CA PRO A 125 6.46 -5.66 -11.30
C PRO A 125 6.52 -5.64 -9.77
N GLY A 126 5.36 -5.80 -9.15
CA GLY A 126 5.22 -5.84 -7.70
C GLY A 126 5.87 -7.08 -7.10
N LEU A 127 6.55 -6.89 -5.98
CA LEU A 127 6.97 -7.99 -5.10
C LEU A 127 5.74 -8.44 -4.29
N GLU A 128 5.51 -9.75 -4.20
CA GLU A 128 4.34 -10.31 -3.50
C GLU A 128 4.77 -11.30 -2.41
N THR A 129 4.31 -11.11 -1.18
CA THR A 129 4.50 -12.11 -0.13
C THR A 129 3.48 -13.24 -0.26
N LYS A 130 3.93 -14.48 -0.05
CA LYS A 130 3.09 -15.67 0.02
C LYS A 130 3.31 -16.40 1.34
N VAL A 131 2.19 -16.74 1.98
CA VAL A 131 2.14 -17.61 3.15
C VAL A 131 1.45 -18.92 2.76
N LYS A 132 2.04 -20.05 3.13
CA LYS A 132 1.50 -21.40 2.87
C LYS A 132 1.73 -22.30 4.06
N VAL A 133 0.76 -23.17 4.35
CA VAL A 133 0.84 -24.14 5.46
C VAL A 133 0.76 -25.56 4.90
N SER A 134 1.51 -26.48 5.48
CA SER A 134 1.50 -27.90 5.12
C SER A 134 0.15 -28.55 5.43
N LYS A 135 -0.22 -29.61 4.70
CA LYS A 135 -1.50 -30.31 4.92
C LYS A 135 -1.64 -30.88 6.34
N ASP A 136 -0.53 -31.28 6.94
CA ASP A 136 -0.47 -31.79 8.33
C ASP A 136 -0.43 -30.68 9.38
N GLU A 137 -0.45 -29.41 8.97
CA GLU A 137 -0.44 -28.22 9.84
C GLU A 137 0.77 -28.12 10.76
N LYS A 138 1.86 -28.81 10.41
CA LYS A 138 3.12 -28.82 11.17
C LYS A 138 4.10 -27.74 10.73
N TRP A 139 3.94 -27.22 9.52
CA TRP A 139 4.87 -26.27 8.93
C TRP A 139 4.15 -25.15 8.21
N MET A 140 4.62 -23.93 8.42
CA MET A 140 4.27 -22.77 7.60
C MET A 140 5.53 -22.28 6.88
N ILE A 141 5.38 -21.85 5.63
CA ILE A 141 6.42 -21.15 4.88
C ILE A 141 5.95 -19.75 4.49
N VAL A 142 6.88 -18.81 4.56
CA VAL A 142 6.70 -17.42 4.13
C VAL A 142 7.82 -17.06 3.17
N TYR A 143 7.49 -16.48 2.03
CA TYR A 143 8.46 -16.11 1.00
C TYR A 143 7.90 -15.05 0.06
N ASN A 144 8.77 -14.35 -0.65
CA ASN A 144 8.36 -13.38 -1.67
C ASN A 144 8.36 -13.99 -3.07
N LYS A 145 7.57 -13.39 -3.95
CA LYS A 145 7.55 -13.67 -5.38
C LYS A 145 7.69 -12.39 -6.19
N LEU A 146 8.52 -12.45 -7.22
CA LEU A 146 8.60 -11.43 -8.25
C LEU A 146 8.25 -12.09 -9.59
N GLN A 147 7.27 -11.52 -10.31
CA GLN A 147 6.77 -12.06 -11.58
C GLN A 147 6.48 -13.58 -11.52
N GLY A 148 5.83 -14.02 -10.43
CA GLY A 148 5.43 -15.42 -10.22
C GLY A 148 6.55 -16.37 -9.76
N LYS A 149 7.81 -15.95 -9.75
CA LYS A 149 8.96 -16.75 -9.31
C LYS A 149 9.34 -16.41 -7.86
N VAL A 150 9.84 -17.39 -7.11
CA VAL A 150 10.38 -17.14 -5.76
C VAL A 150 11.51 -16.13 -5.85
N ASP A 151 11.42 -15.10 -5.02
CA ASP A 151 12.44 -14.07 -4.85
C ASP A 151 12.97 -14.12 -3.41
N GLY A 152 14.30 -14.19 -3.27
CA GLY A 152 14.96 -14.27 -1.98
C GLY A 152 14.80 -15.61 -1.23
N LYS A 153 14.84 -15.53 0.10
CA LYS A 153 14.82 -16.67 1.03
C LYS A 153 13.39 -17.18 1.26
N ILE A 154 13.25 -18.46 1.58
CA ILE A 154 12.00 -19.02 2.09
C ILE A 154 12.18 -19.29 3.59
N TYR A 155 11.33 -18.70 4.42
CA TYR A 155 11.38 -18.87 5.86
C TYR A 155 10.38 -19.94 6.28
N ALA A 156 10.86 -21.00 6.94
CA ALA A 156 10.02 -22.10 7.42
C ALA A 156 9.86 -22.02 8.95
N TYR A 157 8.62 -22.15 9.40
CA TYR A 157 8.19 -22.06 10.79
C TYR A 157 7.56 -23.39 11.20
N SER A 158 8.08 -23.99 12.28
CA SER A 158 7.42 -25.11 12.93
C SER A 158 6.15 -24.63 13.63
N LEU A 159 5.06 -25.37 13.41
CA LEU A 159 3.79 -25.22 14.11
C LEU A 159 3.54 -26.39 15.07
N GLU A 160 4.46 -27.35 15.18
CA GLU A 160 4.28 -28.58 15.98
C GLU A 160 4.16 -28.29 17.49
N ASP A 161 4.86 -27.26 17.97
CA ASP A 161 4.84 -26.84 19.37
C ASP A 161 3.68 -25.89 19.70
N MET A 162 2.70 -25.75 18.81
CA MET A 162 1.54 -24.86 18.99
C MET A 162 0.51 -25.32 20.03
N ASN A 163 0.95 -26.10 21.03
CA ASN A 163 0.22 -26.28 22.29
C ASN A 163 0.30 -25.02 23.19
N ILE A 164 0.28 -23.87 22.52
CA ILE A 164 0.57 -22.55 23.04
C ILE A 164 -0.65 -22.11 23.87
N LYS A 165 -0.51 -22.18 25.19
CA LYS A 165 -1.53 -21.67 26.12
C LYS A 165 -1.71 -20.15 26.00
N LYS A 166 -0.68 -19.41 25.60
CA LYS A 166 -0.61 -17.94 25.52
C LYS A 166 -0.01 -17.46 24.20
N LEU A 167 -0.62 -16.47 23.55
CA LEU A 167 -0.11 -15.81 22.34
C LEU A 167 1.42 -15.72 22.31
N SER A 168 2.03 -16.22 21.24
CA SER A 168 3.49 -16.25 21.10
C SER A 168 3.93 -15.65 19.77
N LYS A 169 5.01 -14.88 19.81
CA LYS A 169 5.72 -14.50 18.59
C LYS A 169 6.61 -15.65 18.16
N ILE A 170 6.44 -16.13 16.93
CA ILE A 170 7.24 -17.22 16.37
C ILE A 170 8.29 -16.68 15.40
N GLU A 171 9.48 -17.26 15.45
CA GLU A 171 10.61 -16.94 14.58
C GLU A 171 10.83 -18.07 13.57
N PRO A 172 11.46 -17.81 12.41
CA PRO A 172 11.80 -18.86 11.46
C PRO A 172 12.62 -19.96 12.14
N THR A 173 12.15 -21.20 12.05
CA THR A 173 12.90 -22.37 12.52
C THR A 173 14.11 -22.63 11.62
N LYS A 174 13.94 -22.41 10.30
CA LYS A 174 15.01 -22.54 9.32
C LYS A 174 14.72 -21.71 8.06
N GLU A 175 15.79 -21.32 7.38
CA GLU A 175 15.73 -20.78 6.03
C GLU A 175 15.96 -21.91 5.03
N ILE A 176 15.09 -22.02 4.03
CA ILE A 176 15.14 -23.04 2.98
C ILE A 176 15.14 -22.38 1.60
N ASN A 177 15.33 -23.19 0.56
CA ASN A 177 15.28 -22.74 -0.83
C ASN A 177 14.25 -23.55 -1.63
N LYS A 178 13.99 -23.13 -2.88
CA LYS A 178 12.98 -23.76 -3.72
C LYS A 178 13.22 -25.24 -4.03
N LYS A 179 14.44 -25.78 -3.86
CA LYS A 179 14.75 -27.19 -4.09
C LYS A 179 14.52 -28.05 -2.85
N ASP A 180 14.25 -27.44 -1.69
CA ASP A 180 13.99 -28.16 -0.45
C ASP A 180 12.68 -28.96 -0.54
N ASP A 181 12.72 -30.21 -0.09
CA ASP A 181 11.58 -31.12 -0.13
C ASP A 181 10.37 -30.59 0.65
N LEU A 182 10.60 -29.86 1.74
CA LEU A 182 9.54 -29.24 2.53
C LEU A 182 8.79 -28.20 1.70
N TYR A 183 9.52 -27.32 0.99
CA TYR A 183 8.93 -26.34 0.09
C TYR A 183 8.12 -27.03 -1.01
N GLN A 184 8.72 -28.01 -1.70
CA GLN A 184 8.06 -28.72 -2.80
C GLN A 184 6.78 -29.43 -2.35
N LYS A 185 6.81 -30.08 -1.19
CA LYS A 185 5.62 -30.71 -0.57
C LYS A 185 4.53 -29.68 -0.29
N ILE A 186 4.86 -28.57 0.39
CA ILE A 186 3.87 -27.56 0.78
C ILE A 186 3.25 -26.88 -0.46
N ILE A 187 4.05 -26.53 -1.46
CA ILE A 187 3.53 -25.92 -2.70
C ILE A 187 2.59 -26.88 -3.44
N LYS A 188 2.94 -28.17 -3.50
CA LYS A 188 2.07 -29.20 -4.09
C LYS A 188 0.75 -29.31 -3.34
N ASP A 189 0.78 -29.34 -2.01
CA ASP A 189 -0.41 -29.46 -1.15
C ASP A 189 -1.37 -28.26 -1.25
N ASN A 190 -0.81 -27.09 -1.58
CA ASN A 190 -1.55 -25.83 -1.68
C ASN A 190 -1.94 -25.47 -3.12
N LYS A 191 -1.66 -26.33 -4.09
CA LYS A 191 -2.00 -26.09 -5.50
C LYS A 191 -3.51 -25.89 -5.66
N ASN A 192 -3.89 -24.82 -6.36
CA ASN A 192 -5.30 -24.47 -6.67
C ASN A 192 -6.20 -24.20 -5.46
N ARG A 193 -5.63 -23.89 -4.29
CA ARG A 193 -6.42 -23.50 -3.11
C ARG A 193 -6.88 -22.05 -3.16
N ILE A 194 -6.11 -21.17 -3.77
CA ILE A 194 -6.47 -19.75 -3.93
C ILE A 194 -7.24 -19.57 -5.24
N LYS A 195 -8.38 -18.87 -5.17
CA LYS A 195 -9.17 -18.42 -6.33
C LYS A 195 -9.50 -16.95 -6.16
N ASP A 196 -9.52 -16.20 -7.25
CA ASP A 196 -9.88 -14.77 -7.27
C ASP A 196 -11.26 -14.53 -6.64
N SER A 197 -11.35 -13.61 -5.67
CA SER A 197 -12.62 -13.27 -5.04
C SER A 197 -13.47 -12.35 -5.93
N SER A 198 -12.90 -11.55 -6.85
CA SER A 198 -13.70 -10.81 -7.84
C SER A 198 -14.51 -11.75 -8.75
N SER A 199 -14.04 -13.00 -8.91
CA SER A 199 -14.73 -14.08 -9.58
C SER A 199 -15.75 -14.82 -8.70
N LEU A 200 -16.11 -14.26 -7.54
CA LEU A 200 -17.12 -14.76 -6.59
C LEU A 200 -18.49 -14.98 -7.26
N SER A 201 -18.63 -16.00 -8.09
CA SER A 201 -19.90 -16.48 -8.61
C SER A 201 -20.55 -17.38 -7.55
N GLY A 202 -21.85 -17.20 -7.30
CA GLY A 202 -22.62 -17.99 -6.34
C GLY A 202 -22.80 -17.34 -4.97
N LYS A 203 -23.46 -18.07 -4.06
CA LYS A 203 -24.12 -17.52 -2.87
C LYS A 203 -23.25 -16.65 -1.94
N ILE A 204 -21.97 -16.99 -1.71
CA ILE A 204 -21.07 -16.13 -0.90
C ILE A 204 -20.82 -14.80 -1.60
N GLY A 205 -20.57 -14.83 -2.90
CA GLY A 205 -20.38 -13.63 -3.69
C GLY A 205 -21.58 -12.72 -3.69
N ASP A 206 -22.77 -13.32 -3.86
CA ASP A 206 -24.03 -12.57 -3.84
C ASP A 206 -24.29 -11.94 -2.47
N GLN A 207 -23.97 -12.66 -1.38
CA GLN A 207 -24.07 -12.11 -0.03
C GLN A 207 -23.07 -10.97 0.20
N ILE A 208 -21.79 -11.14 -0.16
CA ILE A 208 -20.78 -10.10 0.00
C ILE A 208 -21.13 -8.86 -0.84
N ARG A 209 -21.53 -9.03 -2.10
CA ARG A 209 -21.93 -7.92 -2.98
C ARG A 209 -23.17 -7.17 -2.51
N ALA A 210 -24.06 -7.84 -1.76
CA ALA A 210 -25.23 -7.21 -1.18
C ALA A 210 -24.90 -6.40 0.10
N MET A 211 -23.66 -6.48 0.59
CA MET A 211 -23.21 -5.82 1.81
C MET A 211 -22.16 -4.74 1.47
N ASP A 212 -22.14 -3.65 2.24
CA ASP A 212 -21.12 -2.61 2.14
C ASP A 212 -19.89 -2.99 3.00
N VAL A 213 -19.06 -3.89 2.47
CA VAL A 213 -18.00 -4.59 3.22
C VAL A 213 -16.69 -4.66 2.44
N SER A 214 -15.58 -4.83 3.17
CA SER A 214 -14.29 -5.21 2.59
C SER A 214 -14.10 -6.72 2.69
N ALA A 215 -13.59 -7.37 1.65
CA ALA A 215 -13.43 -8.83 1.61
C ALA A 215 -12.09 -9.23 1.02
N SER A 216 -11.49 -10.32 1.54
CA SER A 216 -10.18 -10.78 1.09
C SER A 216 -10.14 -10.93 -0.43
N PRO A 217 -9.02 -10.58 -1.09
CA PRO A 217 -8.91 -10.60 -2.55
C PRO A 217 -9.03 -12.02 -3.13
N TYR A 218 -8.91 -13.04 -2.27
CA TYR A 218 -8.97 -14.44 -2.65
C TYR A 218 -9.90 -15.24 -1.76
N LEU A 219 -10.53 -16.25 -2.37
CA LEU A 219 -11.14 -17.38 -1.69
C LEU A 219 -10.10 -18.47 -1.43
N TYR A 220 -10.19 -19.09 -0.27
CA TYR A 220 -9.42 -20.27 0.08
C TYR A 220 -10.29 -21.53 0.00
N ALA A 221 -9.95 -22.44 -0.91
CA ALA A 221 -10.57 -23.75 -1.06
C ALA A 221 -9.85 -24.77 -0.19
N TRP A 222 -10.62 -25.49 0.62
CA TRP A 222 -10.12 -26.48 1.57
C TRP A 222 -11.08 -27.65 1.71
N LYS A 223 -10.66 -28.70 2.43
CA LYS A 223 -11.51 -29.83 2.75
C LYS A 223 -11.57 -30.01 4.26
N ASP A 224 -12.77 -30.29 4.78
CA ASP A 224 -12.92 -30.64 6.18
C ASP A 224 -12.41 -32.07 6.46
N ALA A 225 -12.38 -32.45 7.75
CA ALA A 225 -12.00 -33.78 8.23
C ALA A 225 -12.87 -34.91 7.66
N LYS A 226 -14.04 -34.58 7.09
CA LYS A 226 -14.95 -35.51 6.39
C LYS A 226 -14.77 -35.47 4.87
N GLU A 227 -13.71 -34.82 4.38
CA GLU A 227 -13.37 -34.62 2.96
C GLU A 227 -14.39 -33.80 2.15
N ASN A 228 -15.32 -33.09 2.81
CA ASN A 228 -16.23 -32.17 2.12
C ASN A 228 -15.46 -30.95 1.66
N LYS A 229 -15.76 -30.50 0.43
CA LYS A 229 -15.14 -29.30 -0.14
C LYS A 229 -15.79 -28.05 0.45
N ASN A 230 -14.95 -27.15 0.94
CA ASN A 230 -15.34 -25.85 1.46
C ASN A 230 -14.59 -24.74 0.73
N GLN A 231 -15.18 -23.55 0.74
CA GLN A 231 -14.52 -22.32 0.29
C GLN A 231 -14.75 -21.23 1.32
N SER A 232 -13.69 -20.52 1.71
CA SER A 232 -13.79 -19.46 2.71
C SER A 232 -13.20 -18.15 2.22
N ALA A 233 -13.71 -17.04 2.73
CA ALA A 233 -13.17 -15.70 2.56
C ALA A 233 -13.25 -14.95 3.89
N LEU A 234 -12.33 -14.01 4.08
CA LEU A 234 -12.43 -13.04 5.16
C LEU A 234 -13.28 -11.88 4.69
N VAL A 235 -14.13 -11.39 5.58
CA VAL A 235 -14.97 -10.22 5.36
C VAL A 235 -14.85 -9.34 6.59
N VAL A 236 -14.64 -8.06 6.37
CA VAL A 236 -14.65 -7.02 7.41
C VAL A 236 -15.88 -6.15 7.18
N ASP A 237 -16.70 -6.07 8.22
CA ASP A 237 -17.87 -5.20 8.26
C ASP A 237 -17.89 -4.39 9.57
N LYS A 238 -18.98 -3.65 9.81
CA LYS A 238 -19.17 -2.85 11.03
C LYS A 238 -19.09 -3.64 12.35
N ASP A 239 -19.34 -4.96 12.32
CA ASP A 239 -19.25 -5.83 13.50
C ASP A 239 -17.85 -6.46 13.63
N GLY A 240 -16.92 -6.13 12.73
CA GLY A 240 -15.53 -6.56 12.73
C GLY A 240 -15.24 -7.64 11.70
N LEU A 241 -14.23 -8.46 12.00
CA LEU A 241 -13.70 -9.47 11.09
C LEU A 241 -14.44 -10.81 11.23
N LYS A 242 -14.89 -11.34 10.09
CA LYS A 242 -15.63 -12.60 10.01
C LYS A 242 -15.00 -13.50 8.95
N LEU A 243 -15.00 -14.81 9.20
CA LEU A 243 -14.71 -15.83 8.20
C LEU A 243 -16.03 -16.37 7.66
N TYR A 244 -16.29 -16.13 6.38
CA TYR A 244 -17.42 -16.72 5.66
C TYR A 244 -17.00 -18.03 5.02
N THR A 245 -17.79 -19.09 5.19
CA THR A 245 -17.52 -20.42 4.64
C THR A 245 -18.72 -20.96 3.89
N LEU A 246 -18.50 -21.34 2.63
CA LEU A 246 -19.45 -22.06 1.79
C LEU A 246 -19.18 -23.54 1.99
N SER A 247 -20.20 -24.23 2.49
CA SER A 247 -20.17 -25.67 2.78
C SER A 247 -21.39 -26.35 2.15
N GLY A 248 -21.36 -27.68 2.07
CA GLY A 248 -22.50 -28.48 1.62
C GLY A 248 -22.39 -28.98 0.19
N LYS A 249 -23.39 -29.78 -0.22
CA LYS A 249 -23.45 -30.38 -1.56
C LYS A 249 -23.71 -29.31 -2.62
N GLN A 250 -23.25 -29.55 -3.84
CA GLN A 250 -23.37 -28.63 -4.99
C GLN A 250 -24.82 -28.14 -5.21
N ASN A 251 -25.81 -28.97 -4.87
CA ASN A 251 -27.24 -28.67 -5.07
C ASN A 251 -27.92 -28.04 -3.83
N GLN A 252 -27.26 -28.02 -2.67
CA GLN A 252 -27.75 -27.39 -1.44
C GLN A 252 -26.60 -26.71 -0.68
N PRO A 253 -25.99 -25.65 -1.24
CA PRO A 253 -24.91 -24.94 -0.58
C PRO A 253 -25.45 -24.13 0.61
N LYS A 254 -24.72 -24.17 1.73
CA LYS A 254 -24.96 -23.45 2.97
C LYS A 254 -23.80 -22.49 3.25
N VAL A 255 -24.12 -21.22 3.45
CA VAL A 255 -23.15 -20.21 3.91
C VAL A 255 -23.23 -20.12 5.43
N GLN A 256 -22.07 -20.08 6.08
CA GLN A 256 -21.92 -19.85 7.51
C GLN A 256 -20.86 -18.77 7.73
N SER A 257 -20.99 -18.01 8.80
CA SER A 257 -19.97 -17.05 9.23
C SER A 257 -19.57 -17.31 10.68
N GLU A 258 -18.30 -17.04 10.99
CA GLU A 258 -17.78 -17.04 12.35
C GLU A 258 -16.97 -15.76 12.61
N GLN A 259 -17.07 -15.22 13.82
CA GLN A 259 -16.28 -14.05 14.23
C GLN A 259 -14.83 -14.47 14.47
N ILE A 260 -13.90 -13.67 13.94
CA ILE A 260 -12.47 -13.82 14.17
C ILE A 260 -12.01 -12.70 15.12
N ASN A 261 -11.63 -13.08 16.33
CA ASN A 261 -11.18 -12.14 17.35
C ASN A 261 -9.66 -11.99 17.31
N LEU A 262 -9.19 -10.87 16.80
CA LEU A 262 -7.77 -10.48 16.84
C LEU A 262 -7.37 -9.88 18.20
N HIS A 263 -8.35 -9.42 18.97
CA HIS A 263 -8.10 -8.81 20.27
C HIS A 263 -7.43 -9.81 21.22
N THR A 264 -6.36 -9.34 21.85
CA THR A 264 -5.60 -10.11 22.85
C THR A 264 -5.85 -9.49 24.22
N GLN A 265 -5.76 -10.28 25.29
CA GLN A 265 -5.96 -9.77 26.67
C GLN A 265 -4.95 -8.69 27.07
N ALA A 266 -3.83 -8.56 26.34
CA ALA A 266 -2.85 -7.52 26.52
C ALA A 266 -3.17 -6.33 25.60
N THR A 267 -3.40 -5.16 26.17
CA THR A 267 -3.56 -3.89 25.45
C THR A 267 -2.19 -3.34 25.05
N ALA A 268 -1.54 -3.99 24.08
CA ALA A 268 -0.39 -3.38 23.42
C ALA A 268 -0.81 -2.02 22.86
N LYS A 269 -0.12 -0.96 23.30
CA LYS A 269 -0.35 0.38 22.79
C LYS A 269 0.38 0.51 21.46
N ILE A 270 -0.38 0.58 20.38
CA ILE A 270 0.13 0.98 19.08
C ILE A 270 0.12 2.51 18.97
N ASP A 271 1.13 3.05 18.29
CA ASP A 271 1.24 4.48 18.04
C ASP A 271 0.73 4.78 16.63
N THR A 272 -0.56 5.13 16.54
CA THR A 272 -1.22 5.47 15.28
C THR A 272 -1.14 6.96 14.95
N LYS A 273 -0.80 7.81 15.94
CA LYS A 273 -0.85 9.26 15.80
C LYS A 273 0.42 9.76 15.12
N LEU A 274 0.23 10.53 14.05
CA LEU A 274 1.31 11.22 13.36
C LEU A 274 1.41 12.67 13.84
N PRO A 275 2.60 13.15 14.24
CA PRO A 275 2.82 14.57 14.57
C PRO A 275 2.55 15.47 13.37
N GLU A 276 2.20 16.73 13.60
CA GLU A 276 2.02 17.67 12.50
C GLU A 276 3.32 17.96 11.75
N TYR A 277 3.21 18.17 10.45
CA TYR A 277 4.34 18.64 9.66
C TYR A 277 4.62 20.12 9.93
N HIS A 278 5.90 20.46 10.13
CA HIS A 278 6.37 21.83 10.28
C HIS A 278 7.43 22.18 9.24
N TYR A 279 7.30 23.33 8.60
CA TYR A 279 8.31 23.83 7.68
C TYR A 279 9.58 24.25 8.44
N THR A 280 10.69 23.57 8.16
CA THR A 280 12.01 23.86 8.78
C THR A 280 13.03 24.50 7.84
N GLY A 281 12.60 24.91 6.64
CA GLY A 281 13.48 25.68 5.75
C GLY A 281 13.67 27.12 6.23
N LYS A 282 14.66 27.82 5.66
CA LYS A 282 15.01 29.20 6.05
C LYS A 282 14.26 30.28 5.26
N ASP A 283 13.72 29.95 4.08
CA ASP A 283 13.07 30.95 3.22
C ASP A 283 11.65 31.26 3.73
N LYS A 284 11.47 32.47 4.26
CA LYS A 284 10.19 32.94 4.80
C LYS A 284 9.08 33.07 3.74
N ARG A 285 9.42 33.24 2.46
CA ARG A 285 8.44 33.27 1.35
C ARG A 285 7.90 31.86 1.13
N VAL A 286 8.80 30.89 1.10
CA VAL A 286 8.44 29.48 0.98
C VAL A 286 7.64 29.04 2.20
N LYS A 287 8.05 29.41 3.42
CA LYS A 287 7.25 29.15 4.64
C LYS A 287 5.80 29.63 4.51
N ALA A 288 5.58 30.86 4.04
CA ALA A 288 4.23 31.42 3.87
C ALA A 288 3.40 30.64 2.85
N VAL A 289 4.03 30.16 1.76
CA VAL A 289 3.38 29.27 0.78
C VAL A 289 3.01 27.92 1.42
N PHE A 290 3.92 27.32 2.17
CA PHE A 290 3.68 26.05 2.89
C PHE A 290 2.47 26.15 3.83
N GLU A 291 2.41 27.21 4.63
CA GLU A 291 1.31 27.42 5.60
C GLU A 291 -0.02 27.66 4.89
N GLU A 292 -0.03 28.43 3.80
CA GLU A 292 -1.25 28.68 3.02
C GLU A 292 -1.75 27.40 2.33
N THR A 293 -0.85 26.61 1.71
CA THR A 293 -1.22 25.33 1.08
C THR A 293 -1.70 24.30 2.10
N LYS A 294 -1.11 24.25 3.30
CA LYS A 294 -1.58 23.34 4.37
C LYS A 294 -3.00 23.70 4.81
N LYS A 295 -3.29 24.99 4.99
CA LYS A 295 -4.58 25.48 5.50
C LYS A 295 -5.78 24.99 4.67
N THR A 296 -5.66 24.94 3.34
CA THR A 296 -6.77 24.49 2.48
C THR A 296 -7.15 23.02 2.68
N TYR A 297 -6.28 22.21 3.28
CA TYR A 297 -6.53 20.81 3.59
C TYR A 297 -6.97 20.59 5.05
N GLU A 298 -6.73 21.56 5.94
CA GLU A 298 -7.07 21.44 7.36
C GLU A 298 -8.59 21.50 7.62
N ASP A 299 -9.35 22.19 6.78
CA ASP A 299 -10.79 22.39 6.96
C ASP A 299 -11.60 21.08 6.90
N ASN A 300 -11.07 20.03 6.26
CA ASN A 300 -11.70 18.70 6.15
C ASN A 300 -10.81 17.58 6.70
N LYS A 301 -9.90 17.90 7.62
CA LYS A 301 -8.92 16.94 8.14
C LYS A 301 -9.61 15.83 8.95
N GLU A 302 -9.46 14.59 8.50
CA GLU A 302 -9.86 13.41 9.27
C GLU A 302 -8.98 13.18 10.50
N GLU A 303 -9.49 12.43 11.48
CA GLU A 303 -8.68 12.05 12.64
C GLU A 303 -7.47 11.19 12.25
N ASN A 304 -6.35 11.37 12.95
CA ASN A 304 -5.10 10.60 12.78
C ASN A 304 -4.40 10.71 11.42
N ILE A 305 -4.85 11.62 10.54
CA ILE A 305 -4.15 11.93 9.30
C ILE A 305 -3.10 13.04 9.53
N VAL A 306 -1.94 12.93 8.89
CA VAL A 306 -1.00 14.05 8.76
C VAL A 306 -1.08 14.63 7.36
N ILE A 307 -1.09 15.96 7.28
CA ILE A 307 -1.05 16.71 6.03
C ILE A 307 0.40 17.16 5.83
N ILE A 308 1.02 16.74 4.73
CA ILE A 308 2.41 17.07 4.39
C ILE A 308 2.41 17.82 3.05
N PRO A 309 2.69 19.14 3.04
CA PRO A 309 2.78 19.89 1.80
C PRO A 309 3.94 19.40 0.94
N MET A 310 3.62 18.98 -0.29
CA MET A 310 4.55 18.59 -1.35
C MET A 310 4.71 19.75 -2.33
N ILE A 311 5.53 20.73 -1.96
CA ILE A 311 5.68 21.97 -2.71
C ILE A 311 6.98 21.97 -3.52
N ASP A 312 6.83 22.05 -4.84
CA ASP A 312 7.94 22.18 -5.78
C ASP A 312 8.03 23.60 -6.32
N VAL A 313 8.99 24.36 -5.80
CA VAL A 313 9.21 25.75 -6.18
C VAL A 313 10.00 25.84 -7.47
N TYR A 314 9.35 26.27 -8.55
CA TYR A 314 9.98 26.47 -9.86
C TYR A 314 10.69 27.82 -9.98
N LYS A 315 10.12 28.88 -9.39
CA LYS A 315 10.70 30.22 -9.40
C LYS A 315 10.13 31.10 -8.29
N ILE A 316 11.00 31.90 -7.68
CA ILE A 316 10.62 33.01 -6.80
C ILE A 316 11.04 34.32 -7.48
N ILE A 317 10.14 35.31 -7.48
CA ILE A 317 10.41 36.65 -8.01
C ILE A 317 10.08 37.66 -6.92
N ASP A 318 11.11 38.35 -6.44
CA ASP A 318 10.90 39.47 -5.52
C ASP A 318 10.28 40.66 -6.26
N THR A 319 9.41 41.36 -5.55
CA THR A 319 8.75 42.58 -6.01
C THR A 319 8.98 43.67 -4.96
N LYS A 320 8.72 44.93 -5.31
CA LYS A 320 8.90 46.07 -4.40
C LYS A 320 8.25 45.86 -3.02
N ASN A 321 7.08 45.20 -2.98
CA ASN A 321 6.25 45.07 -1.77
C ASN A 321 6.05 43.61 -1.31
N GLY A 322 6.78 42.64 -1.86
CA GLY A 322 6.50 41.22 -1.61
C GLY A 322 7.18 40.29 -2.61
N ALA A 323 6.55 39.17 -2.95
CA ALA A 323 7.10 38.20 -3.90
C ALA A 323 6.01 37.48 -4.71
N LYS A 324 6.39 36.87 -5.83
CA LYS A 324 5.60 35.88 -6.56
C LYS A 324 6.32 34.54 -6.49
N VAL A 325 5.62 33.49 -6.09
CA VAL A 325 6.16 32.14 -6.02
C VAL A 325 5.40 31.27 -7.02
N TYR A 326 6.12 30.77 -8.01
CA TYR A 326 5.65 29.81 -8.99
C TYR A 326 6.03 28.42 -8.51
N ALA A 327 5.03 27.58 -8.23
CA ALA A 327 5.27 26.25 -7.69
C ALA A 327 4.13 25.29 -8.05
N ASN A 328 4.34 24.01 -7.77
CA ASN A 328 3.25 23.07 -7.56
C ASN A 328 2.80 23.15 -6.09
N PHE A 329 1.51 23.34 -5.84
CA PHE A 329 0.96 23.51 -4.49
C PHE A 329 0.06 22.34 -4.12
N TRP A 330 0.65 21.25 -3.66
CA TRP A 330 -0.11 20.07 -3.25
C TRP A 330 0.18 19.72 -1.80
N CYS A 331 -0.77 19.08 -1.12
CA CYS A 331 -0.53 18.36 0.11
C CYS A 331 -0.89 16.90 -0.08
N GLU A 332 -0.02 16.01 0.41
CA GLU A 332 -0.34 14.60 0.56
C GLU A 332 -0.78 14.35 2.00
N THR A 333 -1.60 13.32 2.16
CA THR A 333 -2.23 13.03 3.43
C THR A 333 -2.01 11.58 3.81
N TYR A 334 -1.45 11.36 5.00
CA TYR A 334 -0.96 10.05 5.40
C TYR A 334 -1.58 9.54 6.69
N TYR A 335 -1.90 8.26 6.69
CA TYR A 335 -2.16 7.46 7.89
C TYR A 335 -0.93 6.64 8.25
N ARG A 336 -0.78 6.30 9.54
CA ARG A 336 0.21 5.32 9.96
C ARG A 336 -0.40 3.93 10.03
N TYR A 337 0.27 2.98 9.42
CA TYR A 337 -0.04 1.56 9.56
C TYR A 337 1.25 0.77 9.76
N GLY A 338 1.53 0.36 11.00
CA GLY A 338 2.82 -0.24 11.35
C GLY A 338 4.00 0.70 11.09
N SER A 339 4.95 0.24 10.27
CA SER A 339 6.13 0.98 9.81
C SER A 339 5.92 1.73 8.48
N LEU A 340 4.66 1.88 8.06
CA LEU A 340 4.28 2.44 6.76
C LEU A 340 3.48 3.74 6.91
N LEU A 341 3.75 4.68 6.01
CA LEU A 341 2.84 5.80 5.74
C LEU A 341 1.95 5.43 4.56
N LYS A 342 0.63 5.42 4.78
CA LYS A 342 -0.36 5.10 3.74
C LYS A 342 -0.93 6.41 3.20
N ASP A 343 -0.69 6.67 1.92
CA ASP A 343 -1.20 7.87 1.26
C ASP A 343 -2.67 7.68 0.88
N TYR A 344 -3.44 8.73 1.11
CA TYR A 344 -4.85 8.81 0.75
C TYR A 344 -5.08 9.72 -0.47
N SER A 345 -4.14 10.61 -0.80
CA SER A 345 -4.38 11.60 -1.86
C SER A 345 -3.12 12.00 -2.62
N ALA A 346 -3.17 11.83 -3.94
CA ALA A 346 -2.19 12.37 -4.87
C ALA A 346 -2.82 13.44 -5.75
N GLY A 347 -2.00 14.40 -6.20
CA GLY A 347 -2.45 15.44 -7.10
C GLY A 347 -1.41 16.50 -7.39
N SER A 348 -1.81 17.50 -8.16
CA SER A 348 -0.93 18.53 -8.67
C SER A 348 -1.73 19.79 -8.95
N TYR A 349 -1.34 20.91 -8.33
CA TYR A 349 -1.90 22.24 -8.55
C TYR A 349 -0.79 23.22 -8.92
N PRO A 350 -0.27 23.16 -10.16
CA PRO A 350 0.70 24.14 -10.63
C PRO A 350 0.06 25.53 -10.64
N GLY A 351 0.79 26.53 -10.17
CA GLY A 351 0.25 27.88 -10.11
C GLY A 351 1.24 28.93 -9.65
N VAL A 352 0.67 30.07 -9.25
CA VAL A 352 1.41 31.19 -8.65
C VAL A 352 0.70 31.73 -7.42
N MET A 353 1.46 31.88 -6.33
CA MET A 353 1.04 32.61 -5.14
C MET A 353 1.72 33.99 -5.10
N TYR A 354 0.93 34.99 -4.75
CA TYR A 354 1.37 36.37 -4.57
C TYR A 354 1.45 36.67 -3.07
N LEU A 355 2.62 37.13 -2.64
CA LEU A 355 2.94 37.35 -1.25
C LEU A 355 3.13 38.85 -1.01
N LYS A 356 2.71 39.33 0.16
CA LYS A 356 3.02 40.67 0.67
C LYS A 356 4.01 40.54 1.83
N LYS A 357 4.99 41.44 1.90
CA LYS A 357 5.92 41.51 3.03
C LYS A 357 5.18 41.99 4.29
N THR A 358 5.46 41.37 5.42
CA THR A 358 4.95 41.73 6.75
C THR A 358 6.14 41.92 7.71
N ASN A 359 5.88 42.38 8.93
CA ASN A 359 6.93 42.52 9.94
C ASN A 359 7.58 41.17 10.28
N ASP A 360 6.78 40.10 10.31
CA ASP A 360 7.23 38.76 10.69
C ASP A 360 7.77 37.92 9.50
N GLY A 361 7.52 38.37 8.27
CA GLY A 361 7.99 37.70 7.05
C GLY A 361 7.14 38.03 5.83
N TYR A 362 6.35 37.05 5.38
CA TYR A 362 5.48 37.17 4.22
C TYR A 362 4.12 36.54 4.53
N LYS A 363 3.07 37.03 3.87
CA LYS A 363 1.73 36.43 3.88
C LYS A 363 1.23 36.29 2.45
N VAL A 364 0.59 35.16 2.13
CA VAL A 364 -0.09 34.99 0.85
C VAL A 364 -1.33 35.89 0.81
N THR A 365 -1.48 36.66 -0.27
CA THR A 365 -2.64 37.54 -0.47
C THR A 365 -3.51 37.10 -1.64
N LYS A 366 -2.97 36.27 -2.52
CA LYS A 366 -3.67 35.72 -3.68
C LYS A 366 -2.99 34.46 -4.18
N ALA A 367 -3.77 33.47 -4.55
CA ALA A 367 -3.31 32.30 -5.31
C ALA A 367 -4.02 32.26 -6.68
N LYS A 368 -3.34 31.75 -7.69
CA LYS A 368 -3.91 31.39 -9.00
C LYS A 368 -3.36 30.04 -9.40
N TYR A 369 -4.24 29.12 -9.78
CA TYR A 369 -3.89 27.78 -10.22
C TYR A 369 -4.14 27.62 -11.71
N ALA A 370 -3.42 26.69 -12.33
CA ALA A 370 -3.73 26.23 -13.67
C ALA A 370 -5.10 25.55 -13.69
N GLN A 371 -5.72 25.52 -14.87
CA GLN A 371 -6.88 24.67 -15.13
C GLN A 371 -6.40 23.23 -15.34
N ASP A 372 -7.32 22.28 -15.36
CA ASP A 372 -7.05 20.86 -15.55
C ASP A 372 -7.40 20.38 -16.97
N GLY A 373 -7.14 19.09 -17.24
CA GLY A 373 -7.50 18.42 -18.49
C GLY A 373 -6.94 19.10 -19.74
N ALA A 374 -7.77 19.25 -20.76
CA ALA A 374 -7.38 19.82 -22.05
C ALA A 374 -6.95 21.31 -21.97
N LEU A 375 -7.25 22.00 -20.86
CA LEU A 375 -6.93 23.41 -20.65
C LEU A 375 -5.68 23.62 -19.79
N LEU A 376 -5.07 22.55 -19.27
CA LEU A 376 -3.89 22.60 -18.42
C LEU A 376 -2.74 23.35 -19.11
N GLU A 377 -2.42 22.98 -20.34
CA GLU A 377 -1.29 23.55 -21.06
C GLU A 377 -1.45 25.06 -21.31
N GLU A 378 -2.58 25.46 -21.92
CA GLU A 378 -2.87 26.87 -22.22
C GLU A 378 -2.87 27.72 -20.94
N SER A 379 -3.48 27.22 -19.87
CA SER A 379 -3.58 27.96 -18.61
C SER A 379 -2.22 28.13 -17.92
N ILE A 380 -1.32 27.15 -17.97
CA ILE A 380 0.05 27.28 -17.44
C ILE A 380 0.83 28.33 -18.22
N TYR A 381 0.78 28.32 -19.56
CA TYR A 381 1.46 29.35 -20.36
C TYR A 381 0.93 30.76 -20.06
N LYS A 382 -0.38 30.90 -19.85
CA LYS A 382 -1.01 32.17 -19.46
C LYS A 382 -0.55 32.65 -18.08
N LEU A 383 -0.47 31.74 -17.10
CA LEU A 383 0.04 32.06 -15.75
C LEU A 383 1.51 32.46 -15.76
N CYS A 384 2.30 31.80 -16.60
CA CYS A 384 3.74 31.99 -16.73
C CYS A 384 4.14 33.00 -17.80
N LYS A 385 3.23 33.88 -18.26
CA LYS A 385 3.54 34.89 -19.28
C LYS A 385 4.77 35.73 -18.87
N GLY A 386 5.78 35.77 -19.74
CA GLY A 386 7.08 36.40 -19.48
C GLY A 386 8.13 35.47 -18.82
N HIS A 387 7.77 34.22 -18.53
CA HIS A 387 8.62 33.21 -17.92
C HIS A 387 8.44 31.83 -18.59
N PRO A 388 8.70 31.69 -19.90
CA PRO A 388 8.42 30.46 -20.65
C PRO A 388 9.15 29.23 -20.11
N ILE A 389 10.37 29.39 -19.57
CA ILE A 389 11.11 28.28 -18.93
C ILE A 389 10.38 27.75 -17.70
N VAL A 390 9.68 28.61 -16.95
CA VAL A 390 8.88 28.18 -15.78
C VAL A 390 7.65 27.39 -16.25
N ALA A 391 7.01 27.82 -17.34
CA ALA A 391 5.89 27.09 -17.93
C ALA A 391 6.30 25.67 -18.34
N VAL A 392 7.44 25.52 -19.03
CA VAL A 392 7.96 24.21 -19.43
C VAL A 392 8.24 23.30 -18.23
N LYS A 393 8.77 23.84 -17.13
CA LYS A 393 8.96 23.05 -15.89
C LYS A 393 7.63 22.61 -15.29
N MET A 394 6.67 23.53 -15.17
CA MET A 394 5.33 23.24 -14.65
C MET A 394 4.57 22.20 -15.48
N LEU A 395 4.78 22.14 -16.80
CA LEU A 395 4.14 21.18 -17.69
C LEU A 395 4.77 19.79 -17.64
N LYS A 396 6.05 19.71 -17.29
CA LYS A 396 6.79 18.44 -17.25
C LYS A 396 6.67 17.73 -15.90
N ASP A 397 6.56 18.48 -14.82
CA ASP A 397 6.67 17.91 -13.47
C ASP A 397 5.28 17.63 -12.86
N SER A 398 4.96 16.36 -12.73
CA SER A 398 4.33 15.88 -11.50
C SER A 398 5.39 15.86 -10.39
N ILE A 399 4.98 15.91 -9.12
CA ILE A 399 5.92 15.77 -8.01
C ILE A 399 6.64 14.43 -8.18
N SER A 400 7.97 14.46 -8.30
CA SER A 400 8.72 13.22 -8.48
C SER A 400 8.75 12.43 -7.18
N ASP A 401 8.81 11.10 -7.27
CA ASP A 401 9.04 10.23 -6.11
C ASP A 401 10.28 10.64 -5.31
N ARG A 402 11.27 11.23 -5.98
CA ARG A 402 12.46 11.76 -5.32
C ARG A 402 12.13 12.90 -4.36
N GLN A 403 11.32 13.87 -4.79
CA GLN A 403 10.91 15.01 -3.95
C GLN A 403 10.03 14.54 -2.79
N ARG A 404 9.05 13.68 -3.08
CA ARG A 404 8.20 13.06 -2.07
C ARG A 404 9.03 12.34 -1.00
N LYS A 405 9.96 11.47 -1.42
CA LYS A 405 10.90 10.80 -0.51
C LYS A 405 11.70 11.79 0.34
N GLN A 406 12.15 12.89 -0.23
CA GLN A 406 12.91 13.91 0.53
C GLN A 406 12.05 14.61 1.58
N ALA A 407 10.81 14.99 1.23
CA ALA A 407 9.86 15.61 2.16
C ALA A 407 9.51 14.64 3.32
N LEU A 408 9.23 13.38 2.99
CA LEU A 408 8.91 12.34 3.97
C LEU A 408 10.10 12.00 4.87
N LYS A 409 11.31 11.79 4.32
CA LYS A 409 12.54 11.59 5.11
C LYS A 409 12.76 12.71 6.13
N LYS A 410 12.55 13.94 5.69
CA LYS A 410 12.69 15.14 6.51
C LYS A 410 11.64 15.18 7.62
N TYR A 411 10.39 14.87 7.30
CA TYR A 411 9.31 14.76 8.28
C TYR A 411 9.57 13.67 9.33
N ILE A 412 9.98 12.48 8.87
CA ILE A 412 10.33 11.33 9.71
C ILE A 412 11.47 11.69 10.65
N GLY A 413 12.55 12.29 10.12
CA GLY A 413 13.72 12.68 10.92
C GLY A 413 13.40 13.76 11.96
N GLN A 414 12.56 14.74 11.63
CA GLN A 414 12.14 15.80 12.57
C GLN A 414 11.36 15.25 13.76
N ASN A 415 10.56 14.22 13.51
CA ASN A 415 9.63 13.67 14.49
C ASN A 415 10.11 12.35 15.10
N ASN A 416 11.34 11.92 14.77
CA ASN A 416 11.93 10.65 15.21
C ASN A 416 10.99 9.43 14.97
N LEU A 417 10.33 9.42 13.81
CA LEU A 417 9.36 8.38 13.47
C LEU A 417 10.05 7.10 12.99
N LYS A 418 9.44 5.96 13.31
CA LYS A 418 9.90 4.63 12.92
C LYS A 418 9.12 4.18 11.68
N ILE A 419 9.40 4.82 10.55
CA ILE A 419 8.76 4.58 9.25
C ILE A 419 9.83 4.17 8.25
N LYS A 420 9.60 3.08 7.51
CA LYS A 420 10.53 2.56 6.50
C LYS A 420 10.14 2.89 5.07
N ALA A 421 8.85 3.09 4.81
CA ALA A 421 8.32 3.27 3.46
C ALA A 421 6.99 4.02 3.50
N TYR A 422 6.59 4.54 2.34
CA TYR A 422 5.20 4.93 2.09
C TYR A 422 4.58 4.00 1.05
N LYS A 423 3.24 3.97 1.01
CA LYS A 423 2.48 3.25 -0.01
C LYS A 423 1.30 4.09 -0.46
N GLU A 424 1.20 4.25 -1.77
CA GLU A 424 0.02 4.78 -2.42
C GLU A 424 -1.03 3.69 -2.57
N TYR A 425 -2.28 4.12 -2.73
CA TYR A 425 -3.40 3.23 -2.99
C TYR A 425 -3.09 2.22 -4.11
N GLY A 426 -3.19 0.92 -3.82
CA GLY A 426 -3.03 -0.17 -4.79
C GLY A 426 -1.59 -0.47 -5.23
N TRP A 427 -0.64 0.44 -5.01
CA TRP A 427 0.73 0.30 -5.50
C TRP A 427 1.67 -0.35 -4.49
N GLN A 428 2.78 -0.91 -4.96
CA GLN A 428 3.86 -1.38 -4.11
C GLN A 428 4.47 -0.27 -3.22
N TYR A 429 5.07 -0.68 -2.10
CA TYR A 429 5.79 0.23 -1.20
C TYR A 429 6.94 0.94 -1.90
N ILE A 430 7.14 2.19 -1.50
CA ILE A 430 8.29 2.98 -1.90
C ILE A 430 9.16 3.27 -0.66
N ASN A 431 10.38 2.73 -0.67
CA ASN A 431 11.32 2.86 0.45
C ASN A 431 11.76 4.30 0.71
N LEU A 432 11.89 4.63 2.00
CA LEU A 432 12.33 5.91 2.56
C LEU A 432 13.71 5.84 3.23
#